data_AF-A0AAX1MLQ3-F1
#
_entry.id   AF-A0AAX1MLQ3-F1
#
_cell.length_a   1.000
_cell.length_b   1.000
_cell.length_c   1.000
_cell.angle_alpha   90.00
_cell.angle_beta   90.00
_cell.angle_gamma   90.00
#
_symmetry.space_group_name_H-M   'P 1'
#
loop_
_entity.id
_entity.type
_entity.pdbx_description
1 polymer ?
#
loop_
_entity_poly.entity_id
_entity_poly.type
_entity_poly.pdbx_seq_one_letter_code
_entity_poly.pdbx_strand_id
1 'polypeptide(L)'
;MKKFTQNEKGQMFYEGSLVLTAKDGSVFFVSTEMLVCKAYRAKAKKPFINTHYRTIERLKQAVGESIQSCNARYEQKLQNKEKTAERLKKFREELQVGDVLSTCWGYEQTNVEFYQVVSKKGAFCEVREIAKRSHDTAFMQSEVSPKQNEFIGEPIKKKILDGYIMITSYIRATPHEYETLATGTKVYKRSYVSSYA
;
A
#
# COMPACT_ATOMS: atom_id res chain seq x y z
N MET A 1 -46.39 -14.13 5.89
CA MET A 1 -45.16 -14.88 5.49
C MET A 1 -44.09 -13.84 5.17
N LYS A 2 -42.86 -13.95 5.71
CA LYS A 2 -41.80 -12.97 5.46
C LYS A 2 -41.38 -13.04 3.99
N LYS A 3 -41.82 -12.10 3.16
CA LYS A 3 -41.49 -12.10 1.74
C LYS A 3 -40.10 -11.50 1.54
N PHE A 4 -39.19 -12.32 1.01
CA PHE A 4 -37.89 -11.87 0.55
C PHE A 4 -37.96 -11.58 -0.95
N THR A 5 -37.25 -10.54 -1.38
CA THR A 5 -37.07 -10.19 -2.79
C THR A 5 -35.58 -10.08 -3.08
N GLN A 6 -35.23 -10.28 -4.35
CA GLN A 6 -33.89 -10.14 -4.87
C GLN A 6 -33.82 -8.99 -5.87
N ASN A 7 -32.77 -8.17 -5.83
CA ASN A 7 -32.51 -7.22 -6.91
C ASN A 7 -31.72 -7.88 -8.06
N GLU A 8 -31.55 -7.14 -9.16
CA GLU A 8 -30.77 -7.55 -10.33
C GLU A 8 -29.32 -7.96 -10.00
N LYS A 9 -28.75 -7.44 -8.91
CA LYS A 9 -27.40 -7.75 -8.44
C LYS A 9 -27.33 -9.04 -7.62
N GLY A 10 -28.46 -9.70 -7.41
CA GLY A 10 -28.56 -10.92 -6.60
C GLY A 10 -28.63 -10.68 -5.10
N GLN A 11 -28.84 -9.45 -4.64
CA GLN A 11 -28.89 -9.07 -3.22
C GLN A 11 -30.30 -9.32 -2.66
N MET A 12 -30.38 -10.05 -1.56
CA MET A 12 -31.64 -10.53 -0.97
C MET A 12 -32.08 -9.67 0.22
N PHE A 13 -33.22 -9.03 0.14
CA PHE A 13 -33.76 -8.17 1.19
C PHE A 13 -35.24 -8.43 1.45
N TYR A 14 -35.79 -7.86 2.52
CA TYR A 14 -37.22 -7.98 2.81
C TYR A 14 -38.01 -7.06 1.88
N GLU A 15 -39.10 -7.56 1.32
CA GLU A 15 -40.03 -6.72 0.55
C GLU A 15 -40.49 -5.51 1.39
N GLY A 16 -40.60 -4.33 0.78
CA GLY A 16 -40.93 -3.09 1.50
C GLY A 16 -39.77 -2.46 2.30
N SER A 17 -38.55 -3.01 2.23
CA SER A 17 -37.39 -2.37 2.88
C SER A 17 -37.07 -1.01 2.25
N LEU A 18 -36.76 -0.02 3.09
CA LEU A 18 -36.18 1.25 2.65
C LEU A 18 -34.76 1.00 2.15
N VAL A 19 -34.43 1.58 0.99
CA VAL A 19 -33.10 1.46 0.38
C VAL A 19 -32.32 2.75 0.61
N LEU A 20 -31.21 2.67 1.35
CA LEU A 20 -30.29 3.77 1.59
C LEU A 20 -28.94 3.46 0.93
N THR A 21 -28.27 4.48 0.37
CA THR A 21 -26.97 4.31 -0.29
C THR A 21 -25.93 5.20 0.37
N ALA A 22 -24.78 4.63 0.73
CA ALA A 22 -23.63 5.36 1.26
C ALA A 22 -22.74 5.89 0.11
N LYS A 23 -21.86 6.85 0.41
CA LYS A 23 -20.93 7.46 -0.57
C LYS A 23 -19.97 6.44 -1.21
N ASP A 24 -19.62 5.38 -0.47
CA ASP A 24 -18.79 4.30 -1.00
C ASP A 24 -19.52 3.34 -1.96
N GLY A 25 -20.81 3.59 -2.22
CA GLY A 25 -21.69 2.76 -3.05
C GLY A 25 -22.28 1.56 -2.30
N SER A 26 -22.07 1.43 -0.99
CA SER A 26 -22.74 0.41 -0.18
C SER A 26 -24.24 0.70 -0.09
N VAL A 27 -25.05 -0.35 -0.19
CA VAL A 27 -26.51 -0.28 -0.17
C VAL A 27 -27.04 -0.96 1.09
N PHE A 28 -27.96 -0.29 1.79
CA PHE A 28 -28.59 -0.73 3.02
C PHE A 28 -30.08 -0.91 2.77
N PHE A 29 -30.57 -2.12 3.00
CA PHE A 29 -31.99 -2.46 2.99
C PHE A 29 -32.48 -2.52 4.45
N VAL A 30 -33.31 -1.55 4.82
CA VAL A 30 -33.80 -1.37 6.18
C VAL A 30 -35.29 -1.70 6.22
N SER A 31 -35.64 -2.80 6.88
CA SER A 31 -37.03 -3.17 7.12
C SER A 31 -37.41 -2.79 8.55
N THR A 32 -38.29 -1.80 8.68
CA THR A 32 -38.84 -1.36 9.98
C THR A 32 -39.82 -2.37 10.55
N GLU A 33 -40.61 -3.03 9.69
CA GLU A 33 -41.54 -4.09 10.09
C GLU A 33 -40.81 -5.30 10.69
N MET A 34 -39.73 -5.72 10.04
CA MET A 34 -38.95 -6.88 10.47
C MET A 34 -37.84 -6.54 11.48
N LEU A 35 -37.64 -5.24 11.74
CA LEU A 35 -36.52 -4.70 12.51
C LEU A 35 -35.15 -5.22 12.05
N VAL A 36 -34.91 -5.22 10.74
CA VAL A 36 -33.69 -5.77 10.14
C VAL A 36 -32.98 -4.73 9.29
N CYS A 37 -31.65 -4.74 9.39
CA CYS A 37 -30.79 -4.14 8.38
C CYS A 37 -30.03 -5.25 7.63
N LYS A 38 -30.14 -5.24 6.30
CA LYS A 38 -29.23 -5.97 5.41
C LYS A 38 -28.44 -5.00 4.56
N ALA A 39 -27.11 -5.00 4.68
CA ALA A 39 -26.26 -4.10 3.91
C ALA A 39 -25.26 -4.87 3.04
N TYR A 40 -25.06 -4.37 1.83
CA TYR A 40 -24.20 -4.97 0.80
C TYR A 40 -23.18 -3.94 0.32
N ARG A 41 -21.94 -4.36 0.12
CA ARG A 41 -20.91 -3.50 -0.45
C ARG A 41 -21.08 -3.41 -1.97
N ALA A 42 -21.51 -2.28 -2.51
CA ALA A 42 -21.66 -2.05 -3.95
C ALA A 42 -22.33 -3.21 -4.70
N LYS A 43 -21.57 -3.99 -5.48
CA LYS A 43 -22.04 -5.14 -6.28
C LYS A 43 -21.88 -6.49 -5.58
N ALA A 44 -21.49 -6.53 -4.31
CA ALA A 44 -21.32 -7.77 -3.57
C ALA A 44 -22.66 -8.49 -3.37
N LYS A 45 -22.63 -9.82 -3.52
CA LYS A 45 -23.79 -10.71 -3.29
C LYS A 45 -23.96 -11.11 -1.83
N LYS A 46 -22.87 -11.13 -1.05
CA LYS A 46 -22.89 -11.45 0.39
C LYS A 46 -23.07 -10.15 1.20
N PRO A 47 -24.06 -10.07 2.10
CA PRO A 47 -24.22 -8.90 2.95
C PRO A 47 -23.07 -8.84 3.97
N PHE A 48 -22.60 -7.63 4.27
CA PHE A 48 -21.65 -7.41 5.37
C PHE A 48 -22.36 -7.05 6.68
N ILE A 49 -23.62 -6.59 6.61
CA ILE A 49 -24.54 -6.48 7.75
C ILE A 49 -25.76 -7.33 7.43
N ASN A 50 -26.13 -8.22 8.34
CA ASN A 50 -27.35 -9.00 8.30
C ASN A 50 -27.82 -9.23 9.73
N THR A 51 -28.39 -8.19 10.34
CA THR A 51 -28.67 -8.14 11.77
C THR A 51 -30.12 -7.76 12.05
N HIS A 52 -30.70 -8.46 13.01
CA HIS A 52 -31.99 -8.12 13.60
C HIS A 52 -31.78 -7.21 14.80
N TYR A 53 -32.73 -6.30 15.02
CA TYR A 53 -32.73 -5.34 16.11
C TYR A 53 -33.99 -5.51 16.94
N ARG A 54 -33.90 -5.13 18.22
CA ARG A 54 -35.02 -5.24 19.16
C ARG A 54 -36.00 -4.06 19.07
N THR A 55 -35.51 -2.88 18.68
CA THR A 55 -36.30 -1.64 18.60
C THR A 55 -36.00 -0.89 17.31
N ILE A 56 -36.97 -0.09 16.85
CA ILE A 56 -36.82 0.78 15.66
C ILE A 56 -35.72 1.82 15.89
N GLU A 57 -35.63 2.36 17.10
CA GLU A 57 -34.62 3.37 17.46
C GLU A 57 -33.20 2.82 17.31
N ARG A 58 -32.94 1.61 17.84
CA ARG A 58 -31.62 0.99 17.73
C ARG A 58 -31.28 0.64 16.29
N LEU A 59 -32.27 0.20 15.49
CA LEU A 59 -32.11 -0.02 14.05
C LEU A 59 -31.67 1.27 13.35
N LYS A 60 -32.40 2.37 13.54
CA LYS A 60 -32.10 3.67 12.93
C LYS A 60 -30.71 4.17 13.33
N GLN A 61 -30.38 4.09 14.62
CA GLN A 61 -29.07 4.48 15.14
C GLN A 61 -27.95 3.66 14.50
N ALA A 62 -28.03 2.32 14.53
CA ALA A 62 -26.99 1.45 14.00
C ALA A 62 -26.79 1.61 12.49
N VAL A 63 -27.88 1.82 11.74
CA VAL A 63 -27.81 2.12 10.30
C VAL A 63 -27.11 3.48 10.07
N GLY A 64 -27.48 4.51 10.84
CA GLY A 64 -26.85 5.84 10.78
C GLY A 64 -25.35 5.79 11.03
N GLU A 65 -24.94 5.17 12.14
CA GLU A 65 -23.53 4.96 12.51
C GLU A 65 -22.76 4.18 11.41
N SER A 66 -23.40 3.16 10.84
CA SER A 66 -22.79 2.34 9.77
C SER A 66 -22.60 3.13 8.47
N ILE A 67 -23.58 3.94 8.08
CA ILE A 67 -23.49 4.80 6.89
C ILE A 67 -22.42 5.88 7.09
N GLN A 68 -22.39 6.52 8.26
CA GLN A 68 -21.35 7.50 8.61
C GLN A 68 -19.95 6.87 8.52
N SER A 69 -19.78 5.67 9.07
CA SER A 69 -18.51 4.92 8.99
C SER A 69 -18.12 4.60 7.53
N CYS A 70 -19.09 4.23 6.68
CA CYS A 70 -18.83 3.99 5.26
C CYS A 70 -18.43 5.28 4.53
N ASN A 71 -19.07 6.40 4.83
CA ASN A 71 -18.76 7.70 4.25
C ASN A 71 -17.38 8.20 4.70
N ALA A 72 -17.04 8.09 5.99
CA ALA A 72 -15.74 8.45 6.51
C ALA A 72 -14.62 7.62 5.86
N ARG A 73 -14.83 6.30 5.71
CA ARG A 73 -13.89 5.42 4.98
C ARG A 73 -13.70 5.86 3.53
N TYR A 74 -14.78 6.28 2.87
CA TYR A 74 -14.72 6.78 1.49
C TYR A 74 -13.89 8.06 1.37
N GLU A 75 -14.14 9.03 2.25
CA GLU A 75 -13.43 10.31 2.28
C GLU A 75 -11.94 10.10 2.58
N GLN A 76 -11.62 9.26 3.57
CA GLN A 76 -10.24 8.89 3.87
C GLN A 76 -9.53 8.21 2.68
N LYS A 77 -10.25 7.37 1.92
CA LYS A 77 -9.71 6.76 0.71
C LYS A 77 -9.37 7.81 -0.35
N LEU A 78 -10.21 8.84 -0.53
CA LEU A 78 -9.95 9.93 -1.46
C LEU A 78 -8.73 10.75 -1.03
N GLN A 79 -8.69 11.17 0.25
CA GLN A 79 -7.57 11.94 0.81
C GLN A 79 -6.25 11.16 0.71
N ASN A 80 -6.25 9.86 1.02
CA ASN A 80 -5.06 9.02 0.90
C ASN A 80 -4.61 8.88 -0.56
N LYS A 81 -5.54 8.79 -1.51
CA LYS A 81 -5.21 8.73 -2.94
C LYS A 81 -4.51 10.02 -3.39
N GLU A 82 -5.00 11.19 -2.96
CA GLU A 82 -4.40 12.49 -3.26
C GLU A 82 -3.01 12.61 -2.64
N LYS A 83 -2.88 12.34 -1.33
CA LYS A 83 -1.58 12.34 -0.63
C LYS A 83 -0.56 11.40 -1.27
N THR A 84 -0.96 10.18 -1.63
CA THR A 84 -0.08 9.23 -2.34
C THR A 84 0.32 9.76 -3.70
N ALA A 85 -0.57 10.42 -4.45
CA ALA A 85 -0.24 11.03 -5.73
C ALA A 85 0.76 12.20 -5.58
N GLU A 86 0.58 13.03 -4.56
CA GLU A 86 1.49 14.13 -4.24
C GLU A 86 2.89 13.61 -3.84
N ARG A 87 2.96 12.66 -2.91
CA ARG A 87 4.23 12.05 -2.50
C ARG A 87 4.93 11.34 -3.66
N LEU A 88 4.17 10.64 -4.51
CA LEU A 88 4.69 10.02 -5.73
C LEU A 88 5.26 11.05 -6.70
N LYS A 89 4.57 12.18 -6.90
CA LYS A 89 5.04 13.26 -7.76
C LYS A 89 6.34 13.85 -7.21
N LYS A 90 6.35 14.20 -5.92
CA LYS A 90 7.53 14.73 -5.22
C LYS A 90 8.72 13.77 -5.31
N PHE A 91 8.51 12.49 -5.01
CA PHE A 91 9.57 11.49 -5.08
C PHE A 91 10.12 11.32 -6.50
N ARG A 92 9.25 11.38 -7.52
CA ARG A 92 9.68 11.40 -8.92
C ARG A 92 10.47 12.64 -9.27
N GLU A 93 10.25 13.78 -8.65
CA GLU A 93 11.05 14.99 -8.90
C GLU A 93 12.40 14.88 -8.19
N GLU A 94 12.44 14.37 -6.96
CA GLU A 94 13.63 14.23 -6.12
C GLU A 94 14.61 13.16 -6.63
N LEU A 95 14.12 12.00 -7.06
CA LEU A 95 14.98 10.90 -7.51
C LEU A 95 15.79 11.28 -8.75
N GLN A 96 17.12 11.30 -8.67
CA GLN A 96 18.00 11.67 -9.77
C GLN A 96 18.77 10.48 -10.34
N VAL A 97 19.32 10.67 -11.54
CA VAL A 97 20.35 9.77 -12.09
C VAL A 97 21.59 9.84 -11.19
N GLY A 98 22.15 8.68 -10.86
CA GLY A 98 23.27 8.53 -9.94
C GLY A 98 22.87 8.27 -8.49
N ASP A 99 21.59 8.42 -8.12
CA ASP A 99 21.11 8.04 -6.80
C ASP A 99 21.19 6.52 -6.61
N VAL A 100 21.48 6.13 -5.37
CA VAL A 100 21.59 4.72 -4.97
C VAL A 100 20.35 4.35 -4.17
N LEU A 101 19.77 3.22 -4.52
CA LEU A 101 18.68 2.56 -3.83
C LEU A 101 19.20 1.27 -3.21
N SER A 102 18.64 0.87 -2.07
CA SER A 102 18.98 -0.39 -1.40
C SER A 102 17.76 -1.26 -1.18
N THR A 103 17.94 -2.57 -1.30
CA THR A 103 16.97 -3.57 -0.85
C THR A 103 17.43 -4.19 0.46
N CYS A 104 16.49 -4.76 1.21
CA CYS A 104 16.80 -5.61 2.35
C CYS A 104 15.78 -6.75 2.35
N TRP A 105 16.26 -7.98 2.25
CA TRP A 105 15.44 -9.18 2.23
C TRP A 105 16.20 -10.33 2.88
N GLY A 106 15.49 -11.29 3.43
CA GLY A 106 16.15 -12.40 4.12
C GLY A 106 15.17 -13.31 4.80
N TYR A 107 15.47 -14.60 4.81
CA TYR A 107 14.77 -15.56 5.66
C TYR A 107 15.71 -16.05 6.76
N GLU A 108 16.78 -16.76 6.37
CA GLU A 108 17.84 -17.22 7.27
C GLU A 108 19.01 -16.23 7.39
N GLN A 109 19.20 -15.40 6.36
CA GLN A 109 20.24 -14.37 6.31
C GLN A 109 19.66 -13.07 5.78
N THR A 110 20.07 -11.94 6.38
CA THR A 110 19.74 -10.60 5.88
C THR A 110 20.63 -10.26 4.70
N ASN A 111 20.06 -10.18 3.51
CA ASN A 111 20.72 -9.76 2.28
C ASN A 111 20.34 -8.32 1.92
N VAL A 112 21.37 -7.54 1.63
CA VAL A 112 21.26 -6.18 1.11
C VAL A 112 21.92 -6.13 -0.25
N GLU A 113 21.19 -5.60 -1.22
CA GLU A 113 21.65 -5.32 -2.58
C GLU A 113 21.50 -3.82 -2.84
N PHE A 114 22.35 -3.29 -3.72
CA PHE A 114 22.36 -1.88 -4.06
C PHE A 114 22.17 -1.69 -5.55
N TYR A 115 21.39 -0.67 -5.90
CA TYR A 115 21.05 -0.35 -7.28
C TYR A 115 21.26 1.14 -7.51
N GLN A 116 21.94 1.50 -8.59
CA GLN A 116 22.14 2.89 -8.97
C GLN A 116 21.21 3.24 -10.14
N VAL A 117 20.56 4.41 -10.06
CA VAL A 117 19.74 4.94 -11.15
C VAL A 117 20.65 5.36 -12.30
N VAL A 118 20.53 4.70 -13.45
CA VAL A 118 21.33 5.00 -14.65
C VAL A 118 20.60 5.91 -15.63
N SER A 119 19.27 5.84 -15.67
CA SER A 119 18.45 6.72 -16.50
C SER A 119 17.07 6.94 -15.88
N LYS A 120 16.42 8.03 -16.26
CA LYS A 120 15.08 8.39 -15.77
C LYS A 120 14.26 9.03 -16.90
N LYS A 121 13.06 8.50 -17.13
CA LYS A 121 12.12 9.00 -18.14
C LYS A 121 10.69 8.93 -17.64
N GLY A 122 10.13 10.09 -17.31
CA GLY A 122 8.75 10.23 -16.83
C GLY A 122 8.50 9.41 -15.56
N ALA A 123 7.60 8.42 -15.64
CA ALA A 123 7.21 7.56 -14.52
C ALA A 123 8.14 6.35 -14.30
N PHE A 124 9.18 6.19 -15.14
CA PHE A 124 10.08 5.05 -15.12
C PHE A 124 11.52 5.50 -14.92
N CYS A 125 12.32 4.62 -14.33
CA CYS A 125 13.76 4.71 -14.25
C CYS A 125 14.38 3.39 -14.69
N GLU A 126 15.62 3.44 -15.16
CA GLU A 126 16.45 2.26 -15.29
C GLU A 126 17.43 2.28 -14.12
N VAL A 127 17.50 1.14 -13.45
CA VAL A 127 18.46 0.93 -12.37
C VAL A 127 19.36 -0.22 -12.74
N ARG A 128 20.61 -0.15 -12.30
CA ARG A 128 21.58 -1.23 -12.48
C ARG A 128 22.15 -1.59 -11.12
N GLU A 129 22.26 -2.88 -10.85
CA GLU A 129 22.84 -3.34 -9.61
C GLU A 129 24.32 -2.90 -9.53
N ILE A 130 24.77 -2.55 -8.33
CA ILE A 130 26.15 -2.16 -8.07
C ILE A 130 26.77 -3.06 -7.01
N ALA A 131 28.08 -3.27 -7.14
CA ALA A 131 28.84 -4.04 -6.18
C ALA A 131 28.75 -3.43 -4.76
N LYS A 132 28.93 -4.28 -3.76
CA LYS A 132 29.00 -3.87 -2.35
C LYS A 132 30.39 -4.09 -1.77
N ARG A 133 30.77 -3.26 -0.81
CA ARG A 133 31.89 -3.54 0.11
C ARG A 133 31.31 -4.23 1.31
N SER A 134 31.86 -5.36 1.70
CA SER A 134 31.57 -6.00 2.98
C SER A 134 32.70 -5.71 3.98
N HIS A 135 32.32 -5.55 5.23
CA HIS A 135 33.22 -5.45 6.35
C HIS A 135 32.69 -6.36 7.46
N ASP A 136 33.40 -7.43 7.74
CA ASP A 136 33.00 -8.38 8.79
C ASP A 136 33.23 -7.73 10.15
N THR A 137 32.18 -7.63 10.96
CA THR A 137 32.23 -6.96 12.26
C THR A 137 32.35 -7.97 13.39
N ALA A 138 31.65 -9.10 13.30
CA ALA A 138 31.68 -10.16 14.30
C ALA A 138 31.27 -11.51 13.69
N PHE A 139 31.23 -12.57 14.51
CA PHE A 139 30.79 -13.88 14.07
C PHE A 139 29.36 -13.81 13.49
N MET A 140 29.22 -14.17 12.20
CA MET A 140 27.95 -14.12 11.45
C MET A 140 27.32 -12.73 11.29
N GLN A 141 28.13 -11.66 11.41
CA GLN A 141 27.69 -10.28 11.26
C GLN A 141 28.65 -9.51 10.35
N SER A 142 28.09 -8.81 9.38
CA SER A 142 28.86 -7.93 8.51
C SER A 142 28.11 -6.63 8.28
N GLU A 143 28.86 -5.59 7.92
CA GLU A 143 28.33 -4.34 7.41
C GLU A 143 28.62 -4.25 5.92
N VAL A 144 27.65 -3.76 5.15
CA VAL A 144 27.81 -3.55 3.71
C VAL A 144 27.54 -2.12 3.30
N SER A 145 28.32 -1.61 2.35
CA SER A 145 28.11 -0.30 1.74
C SER A 145 28.17 -0.36 0.21
N PRO A 146 27.44 0.53 -0.49
CA PRO A 146 27.41 0.53 -1.95
C PRO A 146 28.75 1.01 -2.53
N LYS A 147 29.16 0.41 -3.65
CA LYS A 147 30.25 0.90 -4.49
C LYS A 147 29.68 1.62 -5.71
N GLN A 148 29.53 2.94 -5.60
CA GLN A 148 28.97 3.75 -6.68
C GLN A 148 29.76 3.56 -7.99
N ASN A 149 29.05 3.46 -9.10
CA ASN A 149 29.57 3.23 -10.46
C ASN A 149 30.26 1.87 -10.71
N GLU A 150 30.39 0.97 -9.71
CA GLU A 150 30.83 -0.41 -9.93
C GLU A 150 29.65 -1.30 -10.28
N PHE A 151 29.19 -1.22 -11.53
CA PHE A 151 27.98 -1.93 -11.97
C PHE A 151 28.19 -3.44 -12.12
N ILE A 152 27.22 -4.21 -11.65
CA ILE A 152 27.11 -5.66 -11.82
C ILE A 152 25.77 -6.00 -12.47
N GLY A 153 25.77 -6.91 -13.45
CA GLY A 153 24.56 -7.26 -14.19
C GLY A 153 24.08 -6.22 -15.19
N GLU A 154 22.88 -6.41 -15.72
CA GLU A 154 22.26 -5.59 -16.78
C GLU A 154 21.30 -4.53 -16.20
N PRO A 155 21.06 -3.41 -16.91
CA PRO A 155 20.08 -2.41 -16.47
C PRO A 155 18.66 -2.95 -16.54
N ILE A 156 17.86 -2.65 -15.51
CA ILE A 156 16.47 -3.08 -15.38
C ILE A 156 15.57 -1.85 -15.30
N LYS A 157 14.59 -1.79 -16.20
CA LYS A 157 13.59 -0.72 -16.23
C LYS A 157 12.49 -0.95 -15.21
N LYS A 158 12.30 -0.02 -14.28
CA LYS A 158 11.29 -0.08 -13.20
C LYS A 158 10.41 1.16 -13.16
N LYS A 159 9.16 0.96 -12.73
CA LYS A 159 8.22 2.06 -12.47
C LYS A 159 8.52 2.67 -11.11
N ILE A 160 8.59 4.00 -11.07
CA ILE A 160 8.74 4.76 -9.83
C ILE A 160 7.38 4.80 -9.10
N LEU A 161 7.37 4.33 -7.86
CA LEU A 161 6.23 4.29 -6.95
C LEU A 161 6.44 5.28 -5.78
N ASP A 162 5.52 5.29 -4.82
CA ASP A 162 5.52 6.23 -3.69
C ASP A 162 6.68 5.92 -2.73
N GLY A 163 7.85 6.52 -2.98
CA GLY A 163 9.06 6.40 -2.16
C GLY A 163 9.99 5.21 -2.47
N TYR A 164 9.67 4.39 -3.47
CA TYR A 164 10.45 3.19 -3.80
C TYR A 164 10.27 2.73 -5.26
N ILE A 165 11.06 1.74 -5.66
CA ILE A 165 10.85 0.92 -6.85
C ILE A 165 10.68 -0.56 -6.45
N MET A 166 9.95 -1.33 -7.27
CA MET A 166 9.83 -2.78 -7.08
C MET A 166 10.88 -3.51 -7.91
N ILE A 167 11.82 -4.20 -7.26
CA ILE A 167 12.82 -5.04 -7.95
C ILE A 167 12.15 -6.34 -8.40
N THR A 168 11.47 -7.02 -7.49
CA THR A 168 10.60 -8.17 -7.79
C THR A 168 9.16 -7.86 -7.35
N SER A 169 8.27 -8.85 -7.30
CA SER A 169 6.89 -8.65 -6.80
C SER A 169 6.81 -8.37 -5.29
N TYR A 170 7.89 -8.61 -4.53
CA TYR A 170 7.92 -8.48 -3.07
C TYR A 170 9.13 -7.68 -2.56
N ILE A 171 10.20 -7.53 -3.34
CA ILE A 171 11.39 -6.76 -2.94
C ILE A 171 11.26 -5.31 -3.38
N ARG A 172 11.30 -4.41 -2.40
CA ARG A 172 11.31 -2.96 -2.58
C ARG A 172 12.73 -2.43 -2.47
N ALA A 173 13.13 -1.54 -3.38
CA ALA A 173 14.33 -0.74 -3.23
C ALA A 173 13.94 0.72 -2.92
N THR A 174 14.45 1.26 -1.83
CA THR A 174 14.24 2.63 -1.36
C THR A 174 15.53 3.43 -1.47
N PRO A 175 15.48 4.78 -1.52
CA PRO A 175 16.68 5.61 -1.45
C PRO A 175 17.58 5.20 -0.29
N HIS A 176 18.84 4.95 -0.61
CA HIS A 176 19.83 4.59 0.39
C HIS A 176 20.35 5.86 1.07
N GLU A 177 20.46 5.83 2.40
CA GLU A 177 20.88 7.00 3.16
C GLU A 177 22.33 7.39 2.86
N TYR A 178 22.57 8.70 2.73
CA TYR A 178 23.90 9.26 2.55
C TYR A 178 24.03 10.60 3.26
N GLU A 179 25.26 10.95 3.57
CA GLU A 179 25.66 12.26 4.04
C GLU A 179 26.47 12.96 2.95
N THR A 180 26.27 14.26 2.79
CA THR A 180 27.04 15.04 1.81
C THR A 180 28.16 15.74 2.54
N LEU A 181 29.41 15.43 2.16
CA LEU A 181 30.57 16.12 2.70
C LEU A 181 30.64 17.56 2.17
N ALA A 182 31.40 18.44 2.84
CA ALA A 182 31.65 19.80 2.37
C ALA A 182 32.27 19.86 0.95
N THR A 183 32.91 18.78 0.52
CA THR A 183 33.46 18.59 -0.83
C THR A 183 32.40 18.25 -1.90
N GLY A 184 31.14 18.06 -1.51
CA GLY A 184 30.04 17.66 -2.40
C GLY A 184 29.95 16.14 -2.64
N THR A 185 30.87 15.34 -2.12
CA THR A 185 30.85 13.87 -2.28
C THR A 185 29.80 13.24 -1.36
N LYS A 186 28.96 12.36 -1.93
CA LYS A 186 28.00 11.54 -1.16
C LYS A 186 28.74 10.39 -0.48
N VAL A 187 28.63 10.32 0.85
CA VAL A 187 29.10 9.19 1.66
C VAL A 187 27.90 8.39 2.11
N TYR A 188 27.76 7.18 1.57
CA TYR A 188 26.64 6.30 1.89
C TYR A 188 26.83 5.63 3.24
N LYS A 189 25.73 5.53 4.00
CA LYS A 189 25.74 4.82 5.29
C LYS A 189 25.94 3.33 5.07
N ARG A 190 26.38 2.64 6.13
CA ARG A 190 26.50 1.19 6.13
C ARG A 190 25.16 0.54 6.47
N SER A 191 24.88 -0.59 5.83
CA SER A 191 23.75 -1.47 6.16
C SER A 191 24.25 -2.70 6.88
N TYR A 192 23.58 -3.09 7.97
CA TYR A 192 23.93 -4.28 8.72
C TYR A 192 23.31 -5.53 8.07
N VAL A 193 24.09 -6.60 7.99
CA VAL A 193 23.66 -7.93 7.54
C VAL A 193 24.10 -8.98 8.55
N SER A 194 23.23 -9.95 8.81
CA SER A 194 23.48 -11.04 9.74
C SER A 194 22.99 -12.36 9.19
N SER A 195 23.67 -13.44 9.58
CA SER A 195 23.21 -14.81 9.39
C SER A 195 22.70 -15.34 10.73
N TYR A 196 21.51 -15.95 10.74
CA TYR A 196 20.99 -16.64 11.91
C TYR A 196 21.37 -18.12 11.77
N ALA A 197 22.18 -18.62 12.70
CA ALA A 197 22.48 -20.05 12.83
C ALA A 197 21.35 -20.78 13.56
#